data_AF-A0A1G0AYC9-F1
#
_entry.id   AF-A0A1G0AYC9-F1
#
_cell.length_a   1.000
_cell.length_b   1.000
_cell.length_c   1.000
_cell.angle_alpha   90.00
_cell.angle_beta   90.00
_cell.angle_gamma   90.00
#
_symmetry.space_group_name_H-M   'P 1'
#
loop_
_entity.id
_entity.type
_entity.pdbx_description
1 polymer ?
#
loop_
_entity_poly.entity_id
_entity_poly.type
_entity_poly.pdbx_seq_one_letter_code
_entity_poly.pdbx_strand_id
1 'polypeptide(L)'
;MEGGMEGGAAQAGGTAIPAIGGAALFNGDRLVGFAEELEARGLRWALAPVANQSIWVPADGEGGFAITVSQTWPRLTVEESQGRLQLRISVEVEGDVTELRGSVDSGSRAAVAELAALAARHIEADIAAGVAYAESLQSDPLRVGLYLSRWHPALWRRLRENWPRPLAETAHLIEVDVRIITTGILSRNAPVGRTQTGAGP
;
A
#
# COMPACT_ATOMS: atom_id res chain seq x y z
N MET A 1 3.93 1.42 -67.47
CA MET A 1 3.63 2.61 -66.67
C MET A 1 2.23 2.44 -66.11
N GLU A 2 2.14 1.95 -64.88
CA GLU A 2 0.97 1.88 -63.98
C GLU A 2 1.63 1.38 -62.68
N GLY A 3 1.67 2.09 -61.54
CA GLY A 3 0.66 2.98 -61.00
C GLY A 3 0.03 2.28 -59.80
N GLY A 4 0.74 2.20 -58.67
CA GLY A 4 0.28 1.50 -57.48
C GLY A 4 1.16 1.78 -56.27
N MET A 5 1.18 3.04 -55.82
CA MET A 5 1.67 3.38 -54.47
C MET A 5 0.55 3.03 -53.48
N GLU A 6 0.63 1.86 -52.86
CA GLU A 6 -0.12 1.60 -51.63
C GLU A 6 0.52 2.42 -50.50
N GLY A 7 -0.13 3.53 -50.19
CA GLY A 7 0.11 4.28 -48.96
C GLY A 7 -0.30 3.41 -47.77
N GLY A 8 0.68 2.71 -47.19
CA GLY A 8 0.55 2.11 -45.87
C GLY A 8 0.29 3.22 -44.85
N ALA A 9 -0.96 3.35 -44.42
CA ALA A 9 -1.35 4.22 -43.33
C ALA A 9 -0.52 3.85 -42.09
N ALA A 10 0.36 4.76 -41.69
CA ALA A 10 1.03 4.70 -40.40
C ALA A 10 -0.04 4.62 -39.32
N GLN A 11 -0.04 3.54 -38.54
CA GLN A 11 -0.80 3.47 -37.29
C GLN A 11 -0.35 4.64 -36.43
N ALA A 12 -1.26 5.59 -36.20
CA ALA A 12 -1.06 6.64 -35.22
C ALA A 12 -0.92 5.98 -33.85
N GLY A 13 0.31 6.01 -33.31
CA GLY A 13 0.63 5.51 -31.98
C GLY A 13 -0.27 6.17 -30.94
N GLY A 14 -0.88 5.34 -30.08
CA GLY A 14 -1.72 5.84 -28.99
C GLY A 14 -0.95 6.84 -28.14
N THR A 15 -1.56 8.00 -27.90
CA THR A 15 -1.02 9.03 -27.01
C THR A 15 -0.84 8.43 -25.62
N ALA A 16 0.40 8.36 -25.13
CA ALA A 16 0.66 8.01 -23.74
C ALA A 16 -0.05 9.04 -22.84
N ILE A 17 -0.94 8.56 -21.97
CA ILE A 17 -1.64 9.39 -20.99
C ILE A 17 -0.66 9.64 -19.85
N PRO A 18 -0.27 10.89 -19.55
CA PRO A 18 0.60 11.17 -18.41
C PRO A 18 -0.07 10.75 -17.12
N ALA A 19 0.65 9.98 -16.29
CA ALA A 19 0.20 9.55 -14.97
C ALA A 19 1.20 10.03 -13.91
N ILE A 20 0.69 10.31 -12.71
CA ILE A 20 1.53 10.57 -11.53
C ILE A 20 1.67 9.25 -10.80
N GLY A 21 2.90 8.77 -10.64
CA GLY A 21 3.23 7.55 -9.92
C GLY A 21 4.57 7.67 -9.22
N GLY A 22 4.75 6.90 -8.15
CA GLY A 22 6.00 6.83 -7.40
C GLY A 22 6.31 8.05 -6.54
N ALA A 23 7.56 8.14 -6.08
CA ALA A 23 8.09 9.24 -5.28
C ALA A 23 9.59 9.43 -5.49
N ALA A 24 10.04 10.69 -5.54
CA ALA A 24 11.46 11.01 -5.54
C ALA A 24 12.01 11.04 -4.10
N LEU A 25 13.10 10.31 -3.85
CA LEU A 25 13.74 10.24 -2.54
C LEU A 25 14.96 11.16 -2.50
N PHE A 26 15.07 11.96 -1.44
CA PHE A 26 16.16 12.91 -1.24
C PHE A 26 16.95 12.58 0.03
N ASN A 27 18.25 12.87 -0.01
CA ASN A 27 19.12 12.93 1.17
C ASN A 27 19.76 14.32 1.23
N GLY A 28 19.29 15.16 2.15
CA GLY A 28 19.58 16.59 2.13
C GLY A 28 18.98 17.25 0.90
N ASP A 29 19.83 17.94 0.13
CA ASP A 29 19.50 18.61 -1.13
C ASP A 29 19.71 17.72 -2.38
N ARG A 30 20.14 16.46 -2.18
CA ARG A 30 20.48 15.54 -3.27
C ARG A 30 19.38 14.51 -3.51
N LEU A 31 18.92 14.41 -4.76
CA LEU A 31 18.10 13.30 -5.24
C LEU A 31 18.93 12.00 -5.23
N VAL A 32 18.40 10.94 -4.61
CA VAL A 32 19.09 9.65 -4.49
C VAL A 32 18.40 8.51 -5.25
N GLY A 33 17.14 8.66 -5.63
CA GLY A 33 16.41 7.66 -6.42
C GLY A 33 14.93 7.99 -6.60
N PHE A 34 14.25 7.15 -7.37
CA PHE A 34 12.80 7.20 -7.60
C PHE A 34 12.20 5.88 -7.13
N ALA A 35 11.42 5.94 -6.05
CA ALA A 35 10.56 4.85 -5.65
C ALA A 35 9.43 4.71 -6.67
N GLU A 36 9.21 3.51 -7.18
CA GLU A 36 8.07 3.21 -8.03
C GLU A 36 6.80 3.11 -7.16
N GLU A 37 5.66 2.79 -7.77
CA GLU A 37 4.36 2.86 -7.10
C GLU A 37 4.29 2.01 -5.81
N LEU A 38 4.85 0.80 -5.85
CA LEU A 38 4.85 -0.13 -4.71
C LEU A 38 5.64 0.45 -3.54
N GLU A 39 6.89 0.85 -3.77
CA GLU A 39 7.77 1.37 -2.73
C GLU A 39 7.26 2.71 -2.19
N ALA A 40 6.76 3.58 -3.07
CA ALA A 40 6.19 4.86 -2.68
C ALA A 40 4.94 4.68 -1.82
N ARG A 41 4.07 3.73 -2.16
CA ARG A 41 2.89 3.37 -1.37
C ARG A 41 3.28 2.79 -0.01
N GLY A 42 4.27 1.90 0.03
CA GLY A 42 4.85 1.36 1.25
C GLY A 42 5.35 2.44 2.22
N LEU A 43 6.15 3.38 1.70
CA LEU A 43 6.61 4.53 2.48
C LEU A 43 5.46 5.41 2.95
N ARG A 44 4.43 5.60 2.11
CA ARG A 44 3.26 6.42 2.45
C ARG A 44 2.45 5.84 3.60
N TRP A 45 2.30 4.51 3.67
CA TRP A 45 1.62 3.83 4.78
C TRP A 45 2.31 4.07 6.12
N ALA A 46 3.65 3.97 6.15
CA ALA A 46 4.42 4.11 7.37
C ALA A 46 4.62 5.57 7.82
N LEU A 47 4.63 6.53 6.88
CA LEU A 47 5.01 7.91 7.15
C LEU A 47 3.89 8.77 7.75
N ALA A 48 2.65 8.62 7.28
CA ALA A 48 1.57 9.55 7.64
C ALA A 48 0.18 8.92 7.50
N PRO A 49 -0.85 9.44 8.19
CA PRO A 49 -2.22 8.98 8.03
C PRO A 49 -2.67 9.00 6.56
N VAL A 50 -3.41 7.98 6.16
CA VAL A 50 -4.00 7.78 4.83
C VAL A 50 -5.51 7.67 5.00
N ALA A 51 -6.26 8.26 4.07
CA ALA A 51 -7.71 8.21 4.02
C ALA A 51 -8.17 8.31 2.57
N ASN A 52 -9.36 7.77 2.27
CA ASN A 52 -10.01 7.79 0.95
C ASN A 52 -9.16 7.17 -0.17
N GLN A 53 -8.36 6.15 0.15
CA GLN A 53 -7.56 5.42 -0.83
C GLN A 53 -8.14 4.01 -1.00
N SER A 54 -8.35 3.58 -2.24
CA SER A 54 -8.72 2.20 -2.55
C SER A 54 -7.47 1.41 -2.94
N ILE A 55 -7.33 0.20 -2.41
CA ILE A 55 -6.29 -0.75 -2.81
C ILE A 55 -6.91 -2.08 -3.22
N TRP A 56 -6.32 -2.69 -4.23
CA TRP A 56 -6.65 -4.05 -4.66
C TRP A 56 -5.80 -5.06 -3.90
N VAL A 57 -6.45 -6.00 -3.22
CA VAL A 57 -5.80 -7.09 -2.50
C VAL A 57 -6.05 -8.39 -3.25
N PRO A 58 -5.01 -9.03 -3.82
CA PRO A 58 -5.16 -10.33 -4.47
C PRO A 58 -5.51 -11.41 -3.44
N ALA A 59 -6.37 -12.34 -3.85
CA ALA A 59 -6.70 -13.55 -3.12
C ALA A 59 -6.37 -14.78 -3.99
N ASP A 60 -6.75 -15.99 -3.56
CA ASP A 60 -6.43 -17.22 -4.28
C ASP A 60 -6.88 -17.19 -5.76
N GLY A 61 -6.00 -17.64 -6.66
CA GLY A 61 -6.23 -17.65 -8.11
C GLY A 61 -6.23 -16.24 -8.73
N GLU A 62 -7.18 -15.99 -9.63
CA GLU A 62 -7.41 -14.66 -10.27
C GLU A 62 -8.38 -13.77 -9.46
N GLY A 63 -8.68 -14.18 -8.21
CA GLY A 63 -9.60 -13.49 -7.32
C GLY A 63 -8.97 -12.36 -6.53
N GLY A 64 -9.80 -11.64 -5.80
CA GLY A 64 -9.34 -10.58 -4.90
C GLY A 64 -10.47 -9.66 -4.48
N PHE A 65 -10.11 -8.62 -3.77
CA PHE A 65 -11.06 -7.64 -3.27
C PHE A 65 -10.45 -6.25 -3.24
N ALA A 66 -11.29 -5.24 -3.41
CA ALA A 66 -10.91 -3.85 -3.16
C ALA A 66 -11.31 -3.47 -1.74
N ILE A 67 -10.39 -2.84 -1.00
CA ILE A 67 -10.68 -2.17 0.27
C ILE A 67 -10.46 -0.67 0.09
N THR A 68 -11.48 0.10 0.44
CA THR A 68 -11.38 1.56 0.54
C THR A 68 -11.06 1.93 1.98
N VAL A 69 -9.86 2.47 2.19
CA VAL A 69 -9.36 2.89 3.50
C VAL A 69 -10.02 4.18 3.92
N SER A 70 -10.68 4.15 5.08
CA SER A 70 -11.31 5.33 5.69
C SER A 70 -10.28 6.11 6.50
N GLN A 71 -9.42 5.42 7.26
CA GLN A 71 -8.44 6.03 8.13
C GLN A 71 -7.29 5.08 8.47
N THR A 72 -6.09 5.63 8.69
CA THR A 72 -4.97 4.91 9.29
C THR A 72 -4.32 5.66 10.43
N TRP A 73 -3.66 4.90 11.31
CA TRP A 73 -2.87 5.40 12.43
C TRP A 73 -1.47 4.78 12.40
N PRO A 74 -0.55 5.31 11.58
CA PRO A 74 0.83 4.86 11.60
C PRO A 74 1.54 5.35 12.85
N ARG A 75 2.38 4.47 13.41
CA ARG A 75 3.29 4.77 14.51
C ARG A 75 4.65 4.15 14.23
N LEU A 76 5.68 4.93 14.49
CA LEU A 76 7.07 4.54 14.36
C LEU A 76 7.77 4.74 15.70
N THR A 77 8.45 3.70 16.18
CA THR A 77 9.33 3.78 17.36
C THR A 77 10.69 3.19 17.05
N VAL A 78 11.69 3.67 17.77
CA VAL A 78 13.08 3.23 17.60
C VAL A 78 13.65 2.94 18.96
N GLU A 79 14.24 1.77 19.11
CA GLU A 79 14.94 1.35 20.32
C GLU A 79 16.37 0.93 19.98
N GLU A 80 17.30 1.08 20.92
CA GLU A 80 18.65 0.51 20.81
C GLU A 80 18.74 -0.71 21.72
N SER A 81 19.02 -1.88 21.14
CA SER A 81 19.24 -3.12 21.87
C SER A 81 20.57 -3.73 21.43
N GLN A 82 21.45 -4.01 22.39
CA GLN A 82 22.80 -4.56 22.15
C GLN A 82 23.62 -3.74 21.13
N GLY A 83 23.46 -2.41 21.13
CA GLY A 83 24.16 -1.51 20.23
C GLY A 83 23.65 -1.50 18.79
N ARG A 84 22.51 -2.14 18.51
CA ARG A 84 21.82 -2.10 17.22
C ARG A 84 20.48 -1.40 17.38
N LEU A 85 20.12 -0.61 16.38
CA LEU A 85 18.77 -0.06 16.31
C LEU A 85 17.77 -1.18 16.02
N GLN A 86 16.57 -1.03 16.56
CA GLN A 86 15.39 -1.80 16.21
C GLN A 86 14.29 -0.81 15.85
N LEU A 87 13.84 -0.88 14.61
CA LEU A 87 12.78 -0.04 14.08
C LEU A 87 11.47 -0.80 14.17
N ARG A 88 10.47 -0.26 14.87
CA ARG A 88 9.12 -0.81 14.87
C ARG A 88 8.20 0.15 14.11
N ILE A 89 7.50 -0.39 13.12
CA ILE A 89 6.47 0.31 12.35
C ILE A 89 5.17 -0.43 12.59
N SER A 90 4.19 0.25 13.19
CA SER A 90 2.85 -0.30 13.38
C SER A 90 1.83 0.55 12.63
N VAL A 91 0.92 -0.06 11.88
CA VAL A 91 -0.15 0.64 11.17
C VAL A 91 -1.49 -0.01 11.49
N GLU A 92 -2.36 0.74 12.15
CA GLU A 92 -3.77 0.38 12.26
C GLU A 92 -4.54 0.95 11.06
N VAL A 93 -5.43 0.16 10.47
CA VAL A 93 -6.18 0.50 9.27
C VAL A 93 -7.66 0.21 9.49
N GLU A 94 -8.51 1.19 9.18
CA GLU A 94 -9.94 0.99 9.03
C GLU A 94 -10.34 1.16 7.56
N GLY A 95 -11.28 0.35 7.09
CA GLY A 95 -11.79 0.46 5.74
C GLY A 95 -12.99 -0.43 5.45
N ASP A 96 -13.49 -0.30 4.23
CA ASP A 96 -14.66 -1.00 3.74
C ASP A 96 -14.33 -1.83 2.51
N VAL A 97 -14.86 -3.06 2.44
CA VAL A 97 -14.76 -3.87 1.22
C VAL A 97 -15.75 -3.31 0.19
N THR A 98 -15.24 -2.86 -0.95
CA THR A 98 -16.05 -2.20 -2.00
C THR A 98 -16.22 -3.06 -3.23
N GLU A 99 -15.30 -3.97 -3.50
CA GLU A 99 -15.39 -4.90 -4.64
C GLU A 99 -14.89 -6.30 -4.25
N LEU A 100 -15.49 -7.32 -4.86
CA LEU A 100 -15.06 -8.72 -4.77
C LEU A 100 -14.98 -9.32 -6.17
N ARG A 101 -13.95 -10.11 -6.44
CA ARG A 101 -13.79 -10.89 -7.67
C ARG A 101 -13.48 -12.34 -7.34
N GLY A 102 -14.01 -13.24 -8.15
CA GLY A 102 -13.77 -14.68 -8.01
C GLY A 102 -14.63 -15.28 -6.89
N SER A 103 -14.06 -16.23 -6.16
CA SER A 103 -14.71 -16.98 -5.08
C SER A 103 -14.53 -16.35 -3.70
N VAL A 104 -14.12 -15.07 -3.63
CA VAL A 104 -13.93 -14.37 -2.36
C VAL A 104 -15.27 -14.14 -1.69
N ASP A 105 -15.40 -14.58 -0.43
CA ASP A 105 -16.59 -14.41 0.39
C ASP A 105 -16.39 -13.27 1.41
N SER A 106 -17.48 -12.57 1.73
CA SER A 106 -17.54 -11.55 2.77
C SER A 106 -18.83 -11.65 3.61
N GLY A 107 -19.60 -12.73 3.46
CA GLY A 107 -20.92 -12.90 4.06
C GLY A 107 -20.89 -13.39 5.51
N SER A 108 -19.76 -13.86 6.01
CA SER A 108 -19.59 -14.34 7.38
C SER A 108 -18.50 -13.59 8.14
N ARG A 109 -18.57 -13.59 9.48
CA ARG A 109 -17.54 -13.00 10.34
C ARG A 109 -16.15 -13.64 10.11
N ALA A 110 -16.11 -14.95 9.86
CA ALA A 110 -14.87 -15.66 9.58
C ALA A 110 -14.27 -15.20 8.25
N ALA A 111 -15.09 -15.11 7.19
CA ALA A 111 -14.65 -14.62 5.89
C ALA A 111 -14.12 -13.18 5.98
N VAL A 112 -14.82 -12.28 6.68
CA VAL A 112 -14.34 -10.90 6.89
C VAL A 112 -13.01 -10.85 7.64
N ALA A 113 -12.80 -11.72 8.64
CA ALA A 113 -11.52 -11.81 9.35
C ALA A 113 -10.38 -12.29 8.43
N GLU A 114 -10.66 -13.21 7.51
CA GLU A 114 -9.70 -13.66 6.50
C GLU A 114 -9.33 -12.54 5.51
N LEU A 115 -10.31 -11.75 5.06
CA LEU A 115 -10.06 -10.57 4.22
C LEU A 115 -9.20 -9.53 4.94
N ALA A 116 -9.50 -9.26 6.21
CA ALA A 116 -8.70 -8.35 7.03
C ALA A 116 -7.25 -8.83 7.14
N ALA A 117 -7.04 -10.13 7.40
CA ALA A 117 -5.70 -10.72 7.47
C ALA A 117 -4.96 -10.68 6.12
N LEU A 118 -5.66 -10.88 4.99
CA LEU A 118 -5.08 -10.74 3.65
C LEU A 118 -4.65 -9.29 3.38
N ALA A 119 -5.50 -8.32 3.69
CA ALA A 119 -5.20 -6.91 3.54
C ALA A 119 -4.01 -6.48 4.42
N ALA A 120 -3.95 -6.96 5.67
CA ALA A 120 -2.85 -6.69 6.58
C ALA A 120 -1.51 -7.15 6.00
N ARG A 121 -1.44 -8.41 5.53
CA ARG A 121 -0.24 -8.95 4.88
C ARG A 121 0.15 -8.20 3.61
N HIS A 122 -0.83 -7.76 2.83
CA HIS A 122 -0.58 -7.01 1.62
C HIS A 122 0.06 -5.63 1.92
N ILE A 123 -0.51 -4.90 2.89
CA ILE A 123 0.03 -3.60 3.34
C ILE A 123 1.39 -3.78 4.03
N GLU A 124 1.58 -4.84 4.81
CA GLU A 124 2.87 -5.17 5.41
C GLU A 124 3.95 -5.38 4.34
N ALA A 125 3.63 -6.11 3.26
CA ALA A 125 4.53 -6.31 2.14
C ALA A 125 4.85 -5.00 1.40
N ASP A 126 3.87 -4.13 1.19
CA ASP A 126 4.10 -2.78 0.64
C ASP A 126 5.10 -2.00 1.50
N ILE A 127 4.86 -1.93 2.83
CA ILE A 127 5.73 -1.21 3.77
C ILE A 127 7.15 -1.80 3.73
N ALA A 128 7.28 -3.13 3.76
CA ALA A 128 8.56 -3.80 3.70
C ALA A 128 9.34 -3.45 2.42
N ALA A 129 8.66 -3.40 1.26
CA ALA A 129 9.28 -3.00 0.01
C ALA A 129 9.77 -1.54 0.04
N GLY A 130 8.95 -0.62 0.57
CA GLY A 130 9.32 0.79 0.72
C GLY A 130 10.50 0.99 1.66
N VAL A 131 10.52 0.30 2.81
CA VAL A 131 11.64 0.33 3.77
C VAL A 131 12.91 -0.23 3.14
N ALA A 132 12.86 -1.41 2.53
CA ALA A 132 14.01 -2.03 1.88
C ALA A 132 14.59 -1.14 0.76
N TYR A 133 13.72 -0.48 -0.02
CA TYR A 133 14.17 0.46 -1.04
C TYR A 133 14.88 1.68 -0.44
N ALA A 134 14.32 2.28 0.62
CA ALA A 134 14.94 3.40 1.31
C ALA A 134 16.31 3.04 1.93
N GLU A 135 16.44 1.83 2.49
CA GLU A 135 17.69 1.28 3.02
C GLU A 135 18.74 1.10 1.91
N SER A 136 18.34 0.57 0.74
CA SER A 136 19.23 0.38 -0.41
C SER A 136 19.85 1.69 -0.91
N LEU A 137 19.11 2.80 -0.76
CA LEU A 137 19.56 4.14 -1.12
C LEU A 137 20.31 4.86 0.01
N GLN A 138 20.42 4.24 1.18
CA GLN A 138 20.89 4.89 2.41
C GLN A 138 20.21 6.25 2.60
N SER A 139 18.88 6.20 2.69
CA SER A 139 18.00 7.36 2.82
C SER A 139 17.08 7.20 4.03
N ASP A 140 16.56 8.31 4.56
CA ASP A 140 15.66 8.32 5.72
C ASP A 140 14.32 9.03 5.40
N PRO A 141 13.51 8.51 4.45
CA PRO A 141 12.22 9.09 4.10
C PRO A 141 11.19 8.98 5.22
N LEU A 142 11.34 8.01 6.13
CA LEU A 142 10.46 7.81 7.29
C LEU A 142 10.78 8.73 8.48
N ARG A 143 11.81 9.57 8.36
CA ARG A 143 12.19 10.59 9.36
C ARG A 143 12.59 9.97 10.70
N VAL A 144 13.25 8.82 10.67
CA VAL A 144 13.77 8.10 11.84
C VAL A 144 14.81 8.94 12.57
N GLY A 145 15.71 9.62 11.86
CA GLY A 145 16.69 10.54 12.43
C GLY A 145 16.02 11.71 13.15
N LEU A 146 14.93 12.23 12.60
CA LEU A 146 14.14 13.27 13.27
C LEU A 146 13.50 12.72 14.56
N TYR A 147 12.91 11.52 14.52
CA TYR A 147 12.38 10.85 15.71
C TYR A 147 13.46 10.72 16.80
N LEU A 148 14.64 10.19 16.45
CA LEU A 148 15.76 10.03 17.36
C LEU A 148 16.23 11.36 17.93
N SER A 149 16.32 12.41 17.12
CA SER A 149 16.74 13.75 17.59
C SER A 149 15.78 14.33 18.64
N ARG A 150 14.48 14.02 18.53
CA ARG A 150 13.44 14.54 19.42
C ARG A 150 13.31 13.71 20.70
N TRP A 151 13.34 12.39 20.59
CA TRP A 151 13.00 11.48 21.69
C TRP A 151 14.21 10.75 22.30
N HIS A 152 15.30 10.60 21.55
CA HIS A 152 16.54 9.94 21.98
C HIS A 152 17.79 10.78 21.67
N PRO A 153 17.89 12.05 22.15
CA PRO A 153 18.93 12.99 21.73
C PRO A 153 20.37 12.53 22.04
N ALA A 154 20.56 11.71 23.09
CA ALA A 154 21.86 11.12 23.39
C ALA A 154 22.30 10.09 22.33
N LEU A 155 21.37 9.24 21.89
CA LEU A 155 21.59 8.28 20.81
C LEU A 155 21.80 9.01 19.48
N TRP A 156 20.97 10.02 19.18
CA TRP A 156 21.12 10.83 17.97
C TRP A 156 22.50 11.49 17.86
N ARG A 157 23.03 12.06 18.96
CA ARG A 157 24.39 12.66 18.97
C ARG A 157 25.48 11.67 18.55
N ARG A 158 25.34 10.37 18.89
CA ARG A 158 26.29 9.32 18.51
C ARG A 158 26.17 8.93 17.04
N LEU A 159 24.96 8.95 16.48
CA LEU A 159 24.68 8.41 15.15
C LEU A 159 24.70 9.46 14.02
N ARG A 160 24.40 10.72 14.33
CA ARG A 160 24.16 11.79 13.34
C ARG A 160 25.28 12.00 12.32
N GLU A 161 26.54 11.78 12.71
CA GLU A 161 27.70 12.04 11.84
C GLU A 161 27.81 11.04 10.69
N ASN A 162 27.25 9.84 10.86
CA ASN A 162 27.23 8.78 9.85
C ASN A 162 25.79 8.47 9.37
N TRP A 163 24.81 9.29 9.72
CA TRP A 163 23.41 9.06 9.34
C TRP A 163 23.22 9.25 7.83
N PRO A 164 22.41 8.42 7.14
CA PRO A 164 21.55 7.34 7.65
C PRO A 164 22.16 5.94 7.53
N ARG A 165 23.48 5.78 7.43
CA ARG A 165 24.09 4.44 7.28
C ARG A 165 23.69 3.43 8.37
N PRO A 166 23.64 3.79 9.68
CA PRO A 166 23.16 2.88 10.71
C PRO A 166 21.70 2.42 10.53
N LEU A 167 20.87 3.22 9.84
CA LEU A 167 19.49 2.86 9.55
C LEU A 167 19.41 1.65 8.61
N ALA A 168 20.28 1.60 7.59
CA ALA A 168 20.32 0.49 6.63
C ALA A 168 20.75 -0.86 7.24
N GLU A 169 21.30 -0.86 8.46
CA GLU A 169 21.73 -2.07 9.18
C GLU A 169 20.73 -2.47 10.29
N THR A 170 19.58 -1.80 10.35
CA THR A 170 18.56 -1.93 11.40
C THR A 170 17.63 -3.10 11.12
N ALA A 171 17.32 -3.89 12.15
CA ALA A 171 16.22 -4.83 12.06
C ALA A 171 14.89 -4.08 12.16
N HIS A 172 13.97 -4.37 11.24
CA HIS A 172 12.63 -3.80 11.24
C HIS A 172 11.58 -4.84 11.65
N LEU A 173 10.66 -4.42 12.50
CA LEU A 173 9.43 -5.14 12.82
C LEU A 173 8.25 -4.32 12.29
N ILE A 174 7.51 -4.91 11.35
CA ILE A 174 6.35 -4.28 10.73
C ILE A 174 5.12 -5.03 11.24
N GLU A 175 4.16 -4.30 11.80
CA GLU A 175 2.92 -4.84 12.34
C GLU A 175 1.75 -4.07 11.71
N VAL A 176 0.84 -4.78 11.04
CA VAL A 176 -0.35 -4.17 10.43
C VAL A 176 -1.60 -4.83 10.99
N ASP A 177 -2.52 -4.01 11.50
CA ASP A 177 -3.86 -4.44 11.91
C ASP A 177 -4.89 -3.81 10.98
N VAL A 178 -5.78 -4.62 10.42
CA VAL A 178 -6.85 -4.15 9.53
C VAL A 178 -8.20 -4.50 10.13
N ARG A 179 -9.08 -3.50 10.19
CA ARG A 179 -10.46 -3.63 10.62
C ARG A 179 -11.39 -3.27 9.49
N ILE A 180 -12.15 -4.24 9.02
CA ILE A 180 -13.20 -4.05 8.02
C ILE A 180 -14.47 -3.58 8.74
N ILE A 181 -14.93 -2.38 8.43
CA ILE A 181 -16.11 -1.77 9.05
C ILE A 181 -17.38 -2.25 8.37
N THR A 182 -17.43 -2.18 7.04
CA THR A 182 -18.53 -2.71 6.24
C THR A 182 -18.04 -3.52 5.05
N THR A 183 -18.90 -4.40 4.57
CA THR A 183 -18.80 -4.99 3.25
C THR A 183 -19.92 -4.35 2.44
N GLY A 184 -19.59 -3.38 1.58
CA GLY A 184 -20.56 -2.62 0.78
C GLY A 184 -21.27 -3.46 -0.29
N ILE A 185 -21.14 -4.78 -0.21
CA ILE A 185 -21.58 -5.75 -1.20
C ILE A 185 -22.86 -6.37 -0.66
N LEU A 186 -23.97 -5.94 -1.25
CA LEU A 186 -25.27 -6.55 -1.01
C LEU A 186 -25.16 -8.05 -1.32
N SER A 187 -25.36 -8.87 -0.29
CA SER A 187 -25.42 -10.32 -0.42
C SER A 187 -26.36 -10.69 -1.57
N ARG A 188 -25.94 -11.64 -2.41
CA ARG A 188 -26.67 -12.14 -3.59
C ARG A 188 -27.95 -12.94 -3.26
N ASN A 189 -28.70 -12.52 -2.24
CA ASN A 189 -29.90 -13.17 -1.72
C ASN A 189 -31.12 -12.23 -1.70
N ALA A 190 -31.25 -11.33 -2.67
CA ALA A 190 -32.58 -10.80 -2.97
C ALA A 190 -33.31 -11.84 -3.85
N PRO A 191 -34.37 -12.51 -3.37
CA PRO A 191 -35.22 -13.28 -4.27
C PRO A 191 -35.78 -12.31 -5.30
N VAL A 192 -35.36 -12.45 -6.55
CA VAL A 192 -36.05 -11.82 -7.68
C VAL A 192 -37.46 -12.39 -7.64
N GLY A 193 -38.40 -11.60 -7.13
CA GLY A 193 -39.81 -11.93 -7.11
C GLY A 193 -40.21 -12.29 -8.54
N ARG A 194 -40.55 -13.57 -8.74
CA ARG A 194 -41.16 -14.02 -9.99
C ARG A 194 -42.43 -13.20 -10.17
N THR A 195 -42.44 -12.30 -11.14
CA THR A 195 -43.69 -11.76 -11.68
C THR A 195 -44.49 -12.94 -12.18
N GLN A 196 -45.53 -13.32 -11.44
CA GLN A 196 -46.48 -14.32 -11.89
C GLN A 196 -47.27 -13.68 -13.04
N THR A 197 -47.00 -14.14 -14.25
CA THR A 197 -47.79 -13.87 -15.44
C THR A 197 -49.03 -14.76 -15.43
N GLY A 198 -50.21 -14.14 -15.54
CA GLY A 198 -51.47 -14.73 -16.03
C GLY A 198 -52.33 -15.47 -14.99
N ALA A 199 -53.66 -15.54 -15.09
CA ALA A 199 -54.60 -14.99 -16.06
C ALA A 199 -56.04 -15.24 -15.54
N GLY A 200 -56.92 -14.22 -15.63
CA GLY A 200 -58.38 -14.29 -15.89
C GLY A 200 -59.29 -15.16 -15.01
N PRO A 201 -60.61 -15.19 -15.31
CA PRO A 201 -61.36 -14.46 -16.35
C PRO A 201 -61.98 -13.13 -15.88
#